data_AF-R6XHX7-F1
#
_entry.id   AF-R6XHX7-F1
#
_cell.length_a   1.000
_cell.length_b   1.000
_cell.length_c   1.000
_cell.angle_alpha   90.00
_cell.angle_beta   90.00
_cell.angle_gamma   90.00
#
_symmetry.space_group_name_H-M   'P 1'
#
loop_
_entity.id
_entity.type
_entity.pdbx_description
1 polymer ?
#
loop_
_entity_poly.entity_id
_entity_poly.type
_entity_poly.pdbx_seq_one_letter_code
_entity_poly.pdbx_strand_id
1 'polypeptide(L)'
;MKKFIKLLLVIITSIFILTGCDITSTNGETKKLDTPYLEYGTNSIIWDSITNADEYLIYVDDVYLTKTNHAYFDDFELSGKTGMLYIIASGDKSRFENSDISNKINLADLANVKSSYESKFLMINDTHGAFVDNQYPGVERLASLIKQLGDEYIKIANGDILQGSYISNILCGYPMIDALNNMNFNAYVIGNHEFDWGLDKIAEYKDGNLTNGEANFPFLGANIIDKKTNEIVDFLEPYTIIEKKDVRVGIIGLIGSRLTSSILYENVKDYEFIDCVDVAKKYAKELRTTKNCDVVVVAIHDYDYETNYQLAQLENDETIDAIFCGHTHTYENEYQTRKDGVNIPVVENRDKNQTAVSVLLELNVRKDLVKYNVNFYNPANFNLDPDMTKVLKEYQSYIDEGNRSLGIASSYLDKNTLGNISVEAMRDSFKTDFAILNTGGVRAYISDGNVTVSDVYNVFPFNNEVYLVEIKGSDLLGFYYNADYYIYINKNFNASEIISDKTYNVAIIDYVFTSMYYQSYFGNVKYVDTDVIMRDLVIEYIDNLI
;
A
#
# COMPACT_ATOMS: atom_id res chain seq x y z
N MET A 1 -36.85 -27.83 -74.05
CA MET A 1 -35.83 -28.82 -74.48
C MET A 1 -35.06 -29.29 -73.25
N LYS A 2 -35.12 -30.60 -72.95
CA LYS A 2 -34.23 -31.48 -72.12
C LYS A 2 -33.76 -30.93 -70.74
N LYS A 3 -34.24 -31.47 -69.59
CA LYS A 3 -33.71 -32.64 -68.80
C LYS A 3 -32.21 -32.49 -68.47
N PHE A 4 -31.68 -32.57 -67.23
CA PHE A 4 -32.01 -33.40 -66.05
C PHE A 4 -31.18 -33.00 -64.78
N ILE A 5 -31.78 -33.14 -63.57
CA ILE A 5 -31.21 -33.52 -62.24
C ILE A 5 -30.32 -32.49 -61.48
N LYS A 6 -30.43 -32.21 -60.16
CA LYS A 6 -31.34 -32.47 -59.00
C LYS A 6 -30.94 -31.42 -57.91
N LEU A 7 -31.86 -30.55 -57.48
CA LEU A 7 -32.58 -30.51 -56.18
C LEU A 7 -31.79 -30.09 -54.91
N LEU A 8 -31.98 -28.81 -54.54
CA LEU A 8 -32.10 -28.16 -53.22
C LEU A 8 -31.43 -28.76 -51.97
N LEU A 9 -30.59 -27.96 -51.28
CA LEU A 9 -30.63 -27.82 -49.81
C LEU A 9 -29.97 -26.50 -49.36
N VAL A 10 -30.68 -25.76 -48.51
CA VAL A 10 -30.30 -24.47 -47.90
C VAL A 10 -29.77 -24.73 -46.48
N ILE A 11 -28.80 -23.90 -46.10
CA ILE A 11 -28.13 -23.78 -44.80
C ILE A 11 -29.14 -23.59 -43.65
N ILE A 12 -28.98 -24.33 -42.55
CA ILE A 12 -29.05 -23.90 -41.12
C ILE A 12 -28.67 -25.14 -40.28
N THR A 13 -27.60 -25.02 -39.51
CA THR A 13 -27.06 -26.06 -38.63
C THR A 13 -27.89 -26.15 -37.34
N SER A 14 -28.52 -27.32 -37.13
CA SER A 14 -29.08 -27.74 -35.84
C SER A 14 -28.47 -29.10 -35.50
N ILE A 15 -27.77 -29.15 -34.36
CA ILE A 15 -27.05 -30.33 -33.87
C ILE A 15 -28.03 -31.30 -33.20
N PHE A 16 -27.72 -32.57 -33.40
CA PHE A 16 -28.52 -33.77 -33.17
C PHE A 16 -29.04 -34.00 -31.74
N ILE A 17 -30.26 -34.52 -31.73
CA ILE A 17 -30.87 -35.35 -30.69
C ILE A 17 -30.29 -36.77 -30.80
N LEU A 18 -29.93 -37.38 -29.66
CA LEU A 18 -29.96 -38.82 -29.46
C LEU A 18 -30.76 -39.10 -28.18
N THR A 19 -31.95 -39.67 -28.36
CA THR A 19 -32.79 -40.26 -27.32
C THR A 19 -32.51 -41.76 -27.23
N GLY A 20 -32.53 -42.33 -26.02
CA GLY A 20 -32.51 -43.78 -25.80
C GLY A 20 -32.30 -44.22 -24.35
N CYS A 21 -33.41 -44.30 -23.59
CA CYS A 21 -33.74 -45.17 -22.44
C CYS A 21 -32.65 -45.65 -21.44
N ASP A 22 -32.79 -45.14 -20.20
CA ASP A 22 -33.19 -45.86 -18.97
C ASP A 22 -32.55 -47.17 -18.46
N ILE A 23 -31.96 -47.02 -17.25
CA ILE A 23 -32.12 -47.78 -15.99
C ILE A 23 -31.41 -49.15 -15.82
N THR A 24 -30.39 -49.20 -14.95
CA THR A 24 -30.47 -49.80 -13.58
C THR A 24 -29.20 -49.55 -12.75
N SER A 25 -29.44 -49.26 -11.46
CA SER A 25 -28.60 -48.89 -10.30
C SER A 25 -27.44 -49.87 -9.95
N THR A 26 -26.42 -49.57 -9.14
CA THR A 26 -26.43 -48.99 -7.78
C THR A 26 -25.03 -48.54 -7.34
N ASN A 27 -24.91 -47.30 -6.85
CA ASN A 27 -24.33 -47.00 -5.54
C ASN A 27 -25.17 -45.86 -4.99
N GLY A 28 -26.12 -46.21 -4.13
CA GLY A 28 -27.19 -45.33 -3.63
C GLY A 28 -26.70 -44.39 -2.54
N GLU A 29 -25.77 -43.49 -2.86
CA GLU A 29 -25.51 -42.34 -2.00
C GLU A 29 -26.31 -41.16 -2.54
N THR A 30 -27.34 -40.78 -1.80
CA THR A 30 -28.08 -39.53 -2.01
C THR A 30 -27.14 -38.36 -1.74
N LYS A 31 -27.02 -37.43 -2.68
CA LYS A 31 -26.17 -36.24 -2.50
C LYS A 31 -26.97 -35.13 -1.83
N LYS A 32 -26.43 -34.48 -0.80
CA LYS A 32 -27.10 -33.34 -0.17
C LYS A 32 -27.08 -32.11 -1.09
N LEU A 33 -28.20 -31.40 -1.16
CA LEU A 33 -28.29 -30.13 -1.89
C LEU A 33 -27.52 -29.01 -1.17
N ASP A 34 -26.99 -28.06 -1.95
CA ASP A 34 -26.38 -26.84 -1.42
C ASP A 34 -27.43 -26.01 -0.67
N THR A 35 -27.00 -25.28 0.35
CA THR A 35 -27.89 -24.57 1.29
C THR A 35 -28.31 -23.19 0.77
N PRO A 36 -29.63 -22.91 0.81
CA PRO A 36 -30.24 -21.60 0.75
C PRO A 36 -29.43 -20.46 1.31
N TYR A 37 -29.23 -19.35 0.59
CA TYR A 37 -28.99 -18.09 1.28
C TYR A 37 -30.06 -17.08 0.90
N LEU A 38 -30.84 -16.68 1.90
CA LEU A 38 -31.94 -15.74 1.81
C LEU A 38 -31.45 -14.31 1.88
N GLU A 39 -32.09 -13.49 1.06
CA GLU A 39 -31.81 -12.07 0.89
C GLU A 39 -33.13 -11.33 0.74
N TYR A 40 -33.18 -10.05 1.10
CA TYR A 40 -34.32 -9.19 0.79
C TYR A 40 -34.01 -8.35 -0.44
N GLY A 41 -34.71 -8.64 -1.53
CA GLY A 41 -34.73 -7.82 -2.73
C GLY A 41 -35.81 -6.74 -2.68
N THR A 42 -35.97 -5.99 -3.76
CA THR A 42 -37.02 -4.97 -3.87
C THR A 42 -38.40 -5.64 -3.86
N ASN A 43 -39.11 -5.54 -2.74
CA ASN A 43 -40.44 -6.12 -2.50
C ASN A 43 -40.51 -7.66 -2.60
N SER A 44 -39.40 -8.34 -2.36
CA SER A 44 -39.36 -9.81 -2.38
C SER A 44 -38.23 -10.33 -1.52
N ILE A 45 -38.38 -11.54 -1.00
CA ILE A 45 -37.28 -12.32 -0.46
C ILE A 45 -36.73 -13.16 -1.62
N ILE A 46 -35.43 -13.10 -1.88
CA ILE A 46 -34.75 -13.85 -2.95
C ILE A 46 -33.71 -14.79 -2.34
N TRP A 47 -33.28 -15.79 -3.11
CA TRP A 47 -32.18 -16.68 -2.71
C TRP A 47 -31.47 -17.29 -3.92
N ASP A 48 -30.35 -17.96 -3.69
CA ASP A 48 -29.63 -18.66 -4.76
C ASP A 48 -30.51 -19.73 -5.41
N SER A 49 -30.46 -19.79 -6.74
CA SER A 49 -30.99 -20.94 -7.46
C SER A 49 -30.05 -22.13 -7.29
N ILE A 50 -30.46 -23.10 -6.47
CA ILE A 50 -29.73 -24.32 -6.19
C ILE A 50 -29.90 -25.31 -7.35
N THR A 51 -28.78 -25.77 -7.89
CA THR A 51 -28.78 -26.76 -8.99
C THR A 51 -29.31 -28.10 -8.50
N ASN A 52 -30.26 -28.71 -9.23
CA ASN A 52 -30.98 -29.95 -8.88
C ASN A 52 -32.02 -29.81 -7.75
N ALA A 53 -32.27 -28.61 -7.22
CA ALA A 53 -33.45 -28.39 -6.39
C ALA A 53 -34.71 -28.35 -7.28
N ASP A 54 -35.74 -29.09 -6.90
CA ASP A 54 -37.05 -29.06 -7.55
C ASP A 54 -37.90 -27.90 -7.00
N GLU A 55 -37.76 -27.64 -5.69
CA GLU A 55 -38.52 -26.62 -4.97
C GLU A 55 -37.81 -26.15 -3.69
N TYR A 56 -38.31 -25.05 -3.13
CA TYR A 56 -37.87 -24.48 -1.86
C TYR A 56 -39.04 -24.50 -0.88
N LEU A 57 -38.80 -25.08 0.29
CA LEU A 57 -39.75 -25.17 1.39
C LEU A 57 -39.54 -23.99 2.32
N ILE A 58 -40.57 -23.18 2.55
CA ILE A 58 -40.49 -21.93 3.31
C ILE A 58 -41.10 -22.14 4.69
N TYR A 59 -40.39 -21.69 5.72
CA TYR A 59 -40.77 -21.81 7.12
C TYR A 59 -40.72 -20.45 7.82
N VAL A 60 -41.57 -20.26 8.83
CA VAL A 60 -41.52 -19.14 9.78
C VAL A 60 -41.65 -19.70 11.19
N ASP A 61 -40.67 -19.46 12.06
CA ASP A 61 -40.62 -19.99 13.44
C ASP A 61 -40.88 -21.50 13.51
N ASP A 62 -40.18 -22.24 12.63
CA ASP A 62 -40.28 -23.70 12.48
C ASP A 62 -41.64 -24.24 12.01
N VAL A 63 -42.57 -23.35 11.65
CA VAL A 63 -43.85 -23.69 11.03
C VAL A 63 -43.72 -23.62 9.51
N TYR A 64 -44.02 -24.73 8.83
CA TYR A 64 -44.09 -24.77 7.36
C TYR A 64 -45.16 -23.79 6.86
N LEU A 65 -44.75 -22.86 5.99
CA LEU A 65 -45.60 -21.85 5.41
C LEU A 65 -46.10 -22.26 4.03
N THR A 66 -45.19 -22.46 3.08
CA THR A 66 -45.50 -22.77 1.68
C THR A 66 -44.26 -23.30 0.95
N LYS A 67 -44.38 -23.55 -0.35
CA LYS A 67 -43.27 -23.93 -1.23
C LYS A 67 -43.35 -23.20 -2.57
N THR A 68 -42.21 -23.01 -3.20
CA THR A 68 -42.08 -22.39 -4.53
C THR A 68 -40.98 -23.08 -5.33
N ASN A 69 -41.09 -23.11 -6.65
CA ASN A 69 -40.02 -23.54 -7.56
C ASN A 69 -39.18 -22.37 -8.07
N HIS A 70 -39.50 -21.15 -7.64
CA HIS A 70 -38.75 -19.95 -7.94
C HIS A 70 -37.76 -19.64 -6.81
N ALA A 71 -36.63 -19.04 -7.14
CA ALA A 71 -35.66 -18.59 -6.16
C ALA A 71 -36.03 -17.21 -5.55
N TYR A 72 -37.33 -16.96 -5.40
CA TYR A 72 -37.89 -15.76 -4.80
C TYR A 72 -39.27 -16.02 -4.18
N PHE A 73 -39.67 -15.14 -3.28
CA PHE A 73 -40.95 -15.11 -2.58
C PHE A 73 -41.41 -13.66 -2.38
N ASP A 74 -42.60 -13.32 -2.86
CA ASP A 74 -43.12 -11.95 -2.75
C ASP A 74 -43.36 -11.57 -1.28
N ASP A 75 -42.86 -10.41 -0.86
CA ASP A 75 -42.92 -9.97 0.54
C ASP A 75 -44.36 -9.71 1.03
N PHE A 76 -45.27 -9.39 0.10
CA PHE A 76 -46.69 -9.21 0.37
C PHE A 76 -47.34 -10.47 0.95
N GLU A 77 -46.86 -11.67 0.59
CA GLU A 77 -47.35 -12.94 1.16
C GLU A 77 -46.94 -13.12 2.63
N LEU A 78 -46.00 -12.31 3.11
CA LEU A 78 -45.52 -12.28 4.50
C LEU A 78 -46.17 -11.16 5.32
N SER A 79 -47.08 -10.38 4.72
CA SER A 79 -47.75 -9.26 5.38
C SER A 79 -48.46 -9.69 6.68
N GLY A 80 -48.14 -8.99 7.77
CA GLY A 80 -48.68 -9.25 9.11
C GLY A 80 -48.08 -10.46 9.85
N LYS A 81 -47.08 -11.14 9.27
CA LYS A 81 -46.33 -12.20 9.96
C LYS A 81 -45.13 -11.60 10.69
N THR A 82 -44.78 -12.23 11.81
CA THR A 82 -43.58 -11.94 12.60
C THR A 82 -42.87 -13.25 12.88
N GLY A 83 -41.55 -13.24 13.02
CA GLY A 83 -40.77 -14.44 13.30
C GLY A 83 -39.57 -14.59 12.38
N MET A 84 -38.87 -15.71 12.50
CA MET A 84 -37.68 -16.02 11.74
C MET A 84 -38.03 -16.84 10.50
N LEU A 85 -37.93 -16.23 9.32
CA LEU A 85 -38.11 -16.89 8.04
C LEU A 85 -36.83 -17.63 7.63
N TYR A 86 -36.97 -18.88 7.19
CA TYR A 86 -35.90 -19.64 6.56
C TYR A 86 -36.44 -20.59 5.50
N ILE A 87 -35.56 -21.10 4.65
CA ILE A 87 -35.91 -22.02 3.57
C ILE A 87 -35.02 -23.26 3.57
N ILE A 88 -35.52 -24.31 2.90
CA ILE A 88 -34.81 -25.56 2.64
C ILE A 88 -34.97 -25.89 1.16
N ALA A 89 -33.88 -26.13 0.44
CA ALA A 89 -33.94 -26.67 -0.91
C ALA A 89 -34.31 -28.16 -0.86
N SER A 90 -35.28 -28.56 -1.67
CA SER A 90 -35.78 -29.93 -1.77
C SER A 90 -35.65 -30.41 -3.21
N GLY A 91 -35.17 -31.63 -3.40
CA GLY A 91 -35.06 -32.28 -4.71
C GLY A 91 -35.62 -33.70 -4.68
N ASP A 92 -35.47 -34.42 -5.78
CA ASP A 92 -35.87 -35.82 -5.91
C ASP A 92 -35.22 -36.68 -4.83
N LYS A 93 -36.02 -37.14 -3.86
CA LYS A 93 -35.58 -37.92 -2.70
C LYS A 93 -34.94 -39.26 -3.06
N SER A 94 -35.08 -39.74 -4.30
CA SER A 94 -34.36 -40.93 -4.77
C SER A 94 -32.90 -40.64 -5.14
N ARG A 95 -32.53 -39.36 -5.26
CA ARG A 95 -31.22 -38.88 -5.76
C ARG A 95 -30.55 -37.87 -4.84
N PHE A 96 -31.33 -37.05 -4.12
CA PHE A 96 -30.85 -35.95 -3.33
C PHE A 96 -31.47 -35.90 -1.93
N GLU A 97 -30.65 -35.51 -0.95
CA GLU A 97 -31.14 -35.09 0.36
C GLU A 97 -31.40 -33.58 0.34
N ASN A 98 -32.38 -33.14 1.13
CA ASN A 98 -32.66 -31.72 1.33
C ASN A 98 -31.41 -30.99 1.86
N SER A 99 -31.30 -29.71 1.54
CA SER A 99 -30.24 -28.86 2.09
C SER A 99 -30.36 -28.71 3.60
N ASP A 100 -29.34 -28.12 4.24
CA ASP A 100 -29.53 -27.53 5.57
C ASP A 100 -30.52 -26.36 5.51
N ILE A 101 -30.96 -25.90 6.70
CA ILE A 101 -31.72 -24.65 6.79
C ILE A 101 -30.82 -23.50 6.34
N SER A 102 -31.39 -22.57 5.58
CA SER A 102 -30.73 -21.32 5.22
C SER A 102 -30.40 -20.46 6.46
N ASN A 103 -29.73 -19.33 6.23
CA ASN A 103 -29.80 -18.20 7.17
C ASN A 103 -31.26 -17.83 7.50
N LYS A 104 -31.47 -17.17 8.65
CA LYS A 104 -32.81 -16.76 9.09
C LYS A 104 -32.97 -15.26 8.92
N ILE A 105 -34.08 -14.81 8.31
CA ILE A 105 -34.47 -13.39 8.24
C ILE A 105 -35.55 -13.13 9.28
N ASN A 106 -35.32 -12.17 10.17
CA ASN A 106 -36.37 -11.68 11.06
C ASN A 106 -37.37 -10.84 10.25
N LEU A 107 -38.62 -11.30 10.17
CA LEU A 107 -39.67 -10.62 9.43
C LEU A 107 -40.01 -9.23 10.00
N ALA A 108 -39.71 -8.98 11.28
CA ALA A 108 -39.86 -7.65 11.88
C ALA A 108 -38.81 -6.64 11.36
N ASP A 109 -37.71 -7.13 10.80
CA ASP A 109 -36.58 -6.32 10.32
C ASP A 109 -36.59 -6.13 8.79
N LEU A 110 -37.59 -6.66 8.05
CA LEU A 110 -37.69 -6.54 6.59
C LEU A 110 -37.59 -5.09 6.10
N ALA A 111 -38.13 -4.13 6.85
CA ALA A 111 -38.05 -2.70 6.53
C ALA A 111 -36.64 -2.09 6.73
N ASN A 112 -35.73 -2.80 7.43
CA ASN A 112 -34.38 -2.37 7.77
C ASN A 112 -33.28 -3.21 7.08
N VAL A 113 -33.63 -4.19 6.25
CA VAL A 113 -32.64 -4.99 5.52
C VAL A 113 -31.98 -4.12 4.44
N LYS A 114 -30.69 -3.84 4.60
CA LYS A 114 -29.92 -3.12 3.57
C LYS A 114 -29.80 -4.00 2.32
N SER A 115 -30.07 -3.42 1.16
CA SER A 115 -29.89 -4.08 -0.15
C SER A 115 -28.44 -4.14 -0.60
N SER A 116 -27.55 -3.37 0.03
CA SER A 116 -26.10 -3.34 -0.24
C SER A 116 -25.36 -2.73 0.95
N TYR A 117 -24.06 -3.00 1.01
CA TYR A 117 -23.14 -2.36 1.94
C TYR A 117 -22.04 -1.62 1.18
N GLU A 118 -21.38 -0.69 1.85
CA GLU A 118 -20.28 0.08 1.27
C GLU A 118 -19.11 0.13 2.26
N SER A 119 -17.89 -0.03 1.74
CA SER A 119 -16.66 0.33 2.44
C SER A 119 -15.92 1.39 1.65
N LYS A 120 -15.57 2.51 2.30
CA LYS A 120 -14.89 3.64 1.69
C LYS A 120 -13.50 3.78 2.28
N PHE A 121 -12.49 3.83 1.43
CA PHE A 121 -11.09 3.98 1.79
C PHE A 121 -10.55 5.29 1.22
N LEU A 122 -9.64 5.92 1.95
CA LEU A 122 -8.78 7.00 1.47
C LEU A 122 -7.34 6.62 1.80
N MET A 123 -6.47 6.62 0.79
CA MET A 123 -5.05 6.36 0.95
C MET A 123 -4.25 7.60 0.59
N ILE A 124 -3.17 7.79 1.36
CA ILE A 124 -1.98 8.53 0.97
C ILE A 124 -0.79 7.57 1.04
N ASN A 125 0.25 7.81 0.25
CA ASN A 125 1.53 7.09 0.27
C ASN A 125 2.64 8.08 -0.06
N ASP A 126 3.87 7.76 0.34
CA ASP A 126 5.10 8.43 -0.11
C ASP A 126 5.03 9.97 0.06
N THR A 127 4.43 10.44 1.16
CA THR A 127 4.30 11.89 1.39
C THR A 127 5.65 12.54 1.63
N HIS A 128 6.66 11.75 2.01
CA HIS A 128 8.01 12.19 2.29
C HIS A 128 8.10 13.44 3.15
N GLY A 129 7.29 13.48 4.22
CA GLY A 129 7.25 14.61 5.13
C GLY A 129 6.69 15.90 4.52
N ALA A 130 5.91 15.86 3.44
CA ALA A 130 5.28 17.05 2.81
C ALA A 130 4.29 17.76 3.77
N PHE A 131 4.84 18.42 4.78
CA PHE A 131 4.11 19.01 5.90
C PHE A 131 3.64 20.43 5.56
N VAL A 132 4.54 21.25 5.03
CA VAL A 132 4.26 22.65 4.67
C VAL A 132 3.87 22.77 3.19
N ASP A 133 2.89 23.62 2.90
CA ASP A 133 2.48 23.95 1.53
C ASP A 133 3.57 24.79 0.83
N ASN A 134 4.25 24.21 -0.16
CA ASN A 134 5.35 24.85 -0.88
C ASN A 134 5.37 24.47 -2.37
N GLN A 135 6.47 23.88 -2.86
CA GLN A 135 6.53 23.19 -4.15
C GLN A 135 5.44 22.12 -4.28
N TYR A 136 5.08 21.46 -3.18
CA TYR A 136 4.04 20.43 -3.13
C TYR A 136 2.96 20.75 -2.09
N PRO A 137 1.76 20.17 -2.20
CA PRO A 137 0.69 20.37 -1.22
C PRO A 137 1.09 19.96 0.21
N GLY A 138 0.85 20.85 1.18
CA GLY A 138 1.06 20.56 2.59
C GLY A 138 -0.11 19.80 3.25
N VAL A 139 0.09 19.38 4.51
CA VAL A 139 -0.95 18.65 5.26
C VAL A 139 -2.22 19.48 5.51
N GLU A 140 -2.15 20.81 5.46
CA GLU A 140 -3.32 21.69 5.55
C GLU A 140 -4.31 21.46 4.39
N ARG A 141 -3.80 21.23 3.17
CA ARG A 141 -4.65 20.95 2.01
C ARG A 141 -5.22 19.55 2.05
N LEU A 142 -4.41 18.58 2.49
CA LEU A 142 -4.86 17.21 2.72
C LEU A 142 -5.97 17.16 3.78
N ALA A 143 -5.83 17.91 4.87
CA ALA A 143 -6.85 18.02 5.91
C ALA A 143 -8.17 18.58 5.37
N SER A 144 -8.13 19.63 4.53
CA SER A 144 -9.32 20.14 3.86
C SER A 144 -9.99 19.11 2.95
N LEU A 145 -9.20 18.36 2.17
CA LEU A 145 -9.72 17.25 1.35
C LEU A 145 -10.42 16.20 2.23
N ILE A 146 -9.76 15.75 3.30
CA ILE A 146 -10.31 14.73 4.22
C ILE A 146 -11.63 15.23 4.84
N LYS A 147 -11.68 16.48 5.31
CA LYS A 147 -12.91 17.08 5.85
C LYS A 147 -14.03 17.15 4.81
N GLN A 148 -13.71 17.40 3.54
CA GLN A 148 -14.70 17.42 2.46
C GLN A 148 -15.22 16.01 2.11
N LEU A 149 -14.39 14.98 2.21
CA LEU A 149 -14.80 13.58 1.99
C LEU A 149 -15.66 13.03 3.13
N GLY A 150 -15.43 13.48 4.37
CA GLY A 150 -16.21 13.11 5.54
C GLY A 150 -15.65 11.91 6.30
N ASP A 151 -16.18 11.71 7.52
CA ASP A 151 -15.64 10.76 8.49
C ASP A 151 -15.90 9.29 8.15
N GLU A 152 -16.72 8.97 7.14
CA GLU A 152 -16.98 7.58 6.79
C GLU A 152 -15.80 6.85 6.13
N TYR A 153 -14.79 7.58 5.66
CA TYR A 153 -13.62 7.01 5.00
C TYR A 153 -12.65 6.38 6.01
N ILE A 154 -12.24 5.15 5.72
CA ILE A 154 -11.14 4.46 6.37
C ILE A 154 -9.83 4.97 5.77
N LYS A 155 -9.00 5.61 6.59
CA LYS A 155 -7.81 6.36 6.17
C LYS A 155 -6.54 5.55 6.40
N ILE A 156 -5.78 5.31 5.33
CA ILE A 156 -4.54 4.53 5.33
C ILE A 156 -3.39 5.44 4.92
N ALA A 157 -2.36 5.52 5.74
CA ALA A 157 -1.07 6.08 5.35
C ALA A 157 -0.16 4.90 4.97
N ASN A 158 0.21 4.77 3.70
CA ASN A 158 0.80 3.55 3.15
C ASN A 158 2.32 3.69 2.88
N GLY A 159 3.09 3.84 3.96
CA GLY A 159 4.55 3.91 3.96
C GLY A 159 5.15 5.20 3.39
N ASP A 160 6.44 5.41 3.73
CA ASP A 160 7.26 6.56 3.33
C ASP A 160 6.60 7.92 3.62
N ILE A 161 6.06 8.03 4.83
CA ILE A 161 5.32 9.21 5.28
C ILE A 161 6.23 10.22 5.95
N LEU A 162 7.23 9.76 6.70
CA LEU A 162 7.94 10.62 7.65
C LEU A 162 9.14 11.34 7.04
N GLN A 163 9.96 10.65 6.28
CA GLN A 163 11.27 11.14 5.88
C GLN A 163 11.20 11.96 4.60
N GLY A 164 11.89 13.11 4.52
CA GLY A 164 12.09 13.82 3.26
C GLY A 164 12.24 15.33 3.39
N SER A 165 11.18 16.02 3.78
CA SER A 165 11.20 17.47 3.92
C SER A 165 12.06 17.93 5.10
N TYR A 166 12.49 19.20 5.07
CA TYR A 166 13.32 19.79 6.13
C TYR A 166 12.77 19.55 7.53
N ILE A 167 11.60 20.12 7.81
CA ILE A 167 10.98 20.08 9.14
C ILE A 167 10.74 18.66 9.63
N SER A 168 10.36 17.76 8.72
CA SER A 168 10.10 16.37 9.07
C SER A 168 11.41 15.65 9.40
N ASN A 169 12.48 15.89 8.63
CA ASN A 169 13.78 15.27 8.88
C ASN A 169 14.41 15.71 10.21
N ILE A 170 14.46 17.02 10.48
CA ILE A 170 15.10 17.52 11.71
C ILE A 170 14.33 17.14 12.99
N LEU A 171 13.06 16.76 12.86
CA LEU A 171 12.20 16.29 13.95
C LEU A 171 11.86 14.80 13.83
N CYS A 172 12.61 14.05 13.02
CA CYS A 172 12.47 12.60 12.84
C CYS A 172 11.02 12.14 12.55
N GLY A 173 10.23 12.89 11.78
CA GLY A 173 8.88 12.53 11.39
C GLY A 173 7.77 12.99 12.33
N TYR A 174 8.10 13.50 13.53
CA TYR A 174 7.09 13.87 14.53
C TYR A 174 5.96 14.79 14.00
N PRO A 175 6.24 15.85 13.22
CA PRO A 175 5.17 16.71 12.68
C PRO A 175 4.17 15.95 11.81
N MET A 176 4.61 14.92 11.08
CA MET A 176 3.71 14.09 10.28
C MET A 176 2.86 13.19 11.15
N ILE A 177 3.41 12.58 12.21
CA ILE A 177 2.62 11.79 13.17
C ILE A 177 1.53 12.66 13.81
N ASP A 178 1.88 13.88 14.22
CA ASP A 178 0.94 14.85 14.78
C ASP A 178 -0.16 15.25 13.78
N ALA A 179 0.20 15.49 12.51
CA ALA A 179 -0.77 15.75 11.46
C ALA A 179 -1.71 14.55 11.23
N LEU A 180 -1.19 13.32 11.17
CA LEU A 180 -1.99 12.11 11.00
C LEU A 180 -2.96 11.88 12.16
N ASN A 181 -2.50 12.15 13.40
CA ASN A 181 -3.33 12.11 14.61
C ASN A 181 -4.51 13.08 14.48
N ASN A 182 -4.25 14.33 14.09
CA ASN A 182 -5.27 15.37 13.91
C ASN A 182 -6.23 15.06 12.74
N MET A 183 -5.75 14.36 11.70
CA MET A 183 -6.57 13.89 10.58
C MET A 183 -7.30 12.56 10.86
N ASN A 184 -7.12 11.97 12.05
CA ASN A 184 -7.72 10.72 12.50
C ASN A 184 -7.49 9.56 11.53
N PHE A 185 -6.22 9.30 11.15
CA PHE A 185 -5.87 8.13 10.36
C PHE A 185 -6.18 6.82 11.09
N ASN A 186 -6.48 5.76 10.34
CA ASN A 186 -6.89 4.47 10.91
C ASN A 186 -5.77 3.44 10.93
N ALA A 187 -4.79 3.57 10.04
CA ALA A 187 -3.65 2.69 9.94
C ALA A 187 -2.48 3.42 9.30
N TYR A 188 -1.27 3.04 9.71
CA TYR A 188 -0.03 3.46 9.08
C TYR A 188 0.81 2.23 8.75
N VAL A 189 1.07 1.98 7.48
CA VAL A 189 1.95 0.89 7.01
C VAL A 189 3.39 1.39 6.99
N ILE A 190 4.33 0.56 7.46
CA ILE A 190 5.76 0.86 7.41
C ILE A 190 6.30 0.68 5.98
N GLY A 191 6.92 1.73 5.46
CA GLY A 191 7.72 1.74 4.23
C GLY A 191 9.21 1.65 4.52
N ASN A 192 10.03 1.74 3.46
CA ASN A 192 11.48 1.58 3.61
C ASN A 192 12.14 2.78 4.30
N HIS A 193 11.63 4.00 4.11
CA HIS A 193 12.23 5.20 4.70
C HIS A 193 11.89 5.40 6.17
N GLU A 194 10.99 4.61 6.74
CA GLU A 194 10.85 4.52 8.20
C GLU A 194 12.08 3.88 8.87
N PHE A 195 12.94 3.19 8.13
CA PHE A 195 14.20 2.65 8.64
C PHE A 195 15.33 3.68 8.64
N ASP A 196 15.17 4.87 8.06
CA ASP A 196 16.26 5.84 7.89
C ASP A 196 16.85 6.33 9.21
N TRP A 197 16.06 6.35 10.29
CA TRP A 197 16.52 6.69 11.66
C TRP A 197 16.64 5.46 12.57
N GLY A 198 16.50 4.26 12.00
CA GLY A 198 16.35 3.00 12.74
C GLY A 198 14.93 2.82 13.31
N LEU A 199 14.48 1.57 13.38
CA LEU A 199 13.13 1.26 13.88
C LEU A 199 12.94 1.60 15.37
N ASP A 200 14.02 1.63 16.17
CA ASP A 200 13.95 2.06 17.57
C ASP A 200 13.40 3.49 17.69
N LYS A 201 13.78 4.38 16.76
CA LYS A 201 13.26 5.76 16.75
C LYS A 201 11.77 5.79 16.37
N ILE A 202 11.34 4.94 15.44
CA ILE A 202 9.94 4.84 15.04
C ILE A 202 9.09 4.23 16.15
N ALA A 203 9.64 3.27 16.90
CA ALA A 203 9.00 2.64 18.05
C ALA A 203 8.65 3.64 19.16
N GLU A 204 9.42 4.72 19.31
CA GLU A 204 9.11 5.79 20.27
C GLU A 204 7.73 6.40 20.06
N TYR A 205 7.22 6.43 18.82
CA TYR A 205 5.87 6.94 18.53
C TYR A 205 4.75 5.95 18.91
N LYS A 206 5.09 4.78 19.45
CA LYS A 206 4.15 3.74 19.91
C LYS A 206 4.42 3.25 21.32
N ASP A 207 5.29 3.92 22.08
CA ASP A 207 5.72 3.49 23.42
C ASP A 207 4.73 3.88 24.55
N GLY A 208 3.67 4.63 24.22
CA GLY A 208 2.66 5.13 25.16
C GLY A 208 3.01 6.48 25.78
N ASN A 209 4.12 7.11 25.40
CA ASN A 209 4.54 8.40 25.90
C ASN A 209 3.94 9.55 25.07
N LEU A 210 2.93 10.22 25.60
CA LEU A 210 2.30 11.34 24.89
C LEU A 210 3.24 12.54 24.63
N THR A 211 4.42 12.63 25.26
CA THR A 211 5.33 13.78 25.12
C THR A 211 6.32 13.68 23.96
N ASN A 212 6.49 12.51 23.34
CA ASN A 212 7.41 12.30 22.22
C ASN A 212 6.69 12.12 20.87
N GLY A 213 5.35 12.24 20.85
CA GLY A 213 4.56 12.14 19.64
C GLY A 213 3.85 10.81 19.42
N GLU A 214 3.30 10.20 20.47
CA GLU A 214 2.50 8.98 20.38
C GLU A 214 1.43 9.04 19.27
N ALA A 215 1.48 8.06 18.37
CA ALA A 215 0.49 7.84 17.33
C ALA A 215 -0.75 7.12 17.90
N ASN A 216 -1.93 7.67 17.62
CA ASN A 216 -3.22 7.14 18.07
C ASN A 216 -3.80 6.06 17.13
N PHE A 217 -3.00 5.60 16.17
CA PHE A 217 -3.31 4.56 15.19
C PHE A 217 -2.23 3.46 15.21
N PRO A 218 -2.56 2.23 14.78
CA PRO A 218 -1.60 1.13 14.72
C PRO A 218 -0.61 1.30 13.58
N PHE A 219 0.63 0.86 13.82
CA PHE A 219 1.67 0.71 12.80
C PHE A 219 1.61 -0.72 12.29
N LEU A 220 1.56 -0.91 10.97
CA LEU A 220 1.36 -2.19 10.33
C LEU A 220 2.61 -2.64 9.57
N GLY A 221 3.00 -3.90 9.73
CA GLY A 221 4.18 -4.48 9.07
C GLY A 221 4.25 -5.99 9.27
N ALA A 222 3.30 -6.72 8.69
CA ALA A 222 3.08 -8.14 8.95
C ALA A 222 4.23 -9.06 8.52
N ASN A 223 5.07 -8.60 7.59
CA ASN A 223 6.20 -9.35 7.05
C ASN A 223 7.56 -8.79 7.47
N ILE A 224 7.61 -7.88 8.45
CA ILE A 224 8.85 -7.33 8.99
C ILE A 224 9.23 -8.13 10.24
N ILE A 225 10.24 -9.00 10.09
CA ILE A 225 10.67 -9.96 11.12
C ILE A 225 11.97 -9.49 11.76
N ASP A 226 12.02 -9.48 13.10
CA ASP A 226 13.28 -9.33 13.84
C ASP A 226 14.03 -10.68 13.82
N LYS A 227 15.25 -10.69 13.28
CA LYS A 227 16.06 -11.93 13.15
C LYS A 227 16.47 -12.52 14.50
N LYS A 228 16.47 -11.73 15.57
CA LYS A 228 16.83 -12.17 16.93
C LYS A 228 15.70 -12.97 17.57
N THR A 229 14.46 -12.54 17.37
CA THR A 229 13.27 -13.18 17.97
C THR A 229 12.61 -14.16 17.01
N ASN A 230 12.81 -13.99 15.69
CA ASN A 230 12.11 -14.67 14.61
C ASN A 230 10.58 -14.43 14.67
N GLU A 231 10.18 -13.26 15.14
CA GLU A 231 8.79 -12.80 15.24
C GLU A 231 8.65 -11.43 14.55
N ILE A 232 7.39 -10.98 14.36
CA ILE A 232 7.12 -9.61 13.90
C ILE A 232 7.74 -8.63 14.91
N VAL A 233 8.31 -7.53 14.41
CA VAL A 233 8.88 -6.46 15.25
C VAL A 233 7.83 -5.98 16.27
N ASP A 234 8.19 -5.93 17.55
CA ASP A 234 7.28 -5.85 18.71
C ASP A 234 6.24 -4.71 18.67
N PHE A 235 6.53 -3.55 18.06
CA PHE A 235 5.60 -2.41 18.00
C PHE A 235 4.71 -2.41 16.73
N LEU A 236 4.88 -3.40 15.86
CA LEU A 236 4.12 -3.55 14.62
C LEU A 236 3.02 -4.60 14.79
N GLU A 237 1.85 -4.27 14.26
CA GLU A 237 0.74 -5.20 14.14
C GLU A 237 0.70 -5.80 12.73
N PRO A 238 0.32 -7.07 12.55
CA PRO A 238 0.17 -7.63 11.21
C PRO A 238 -1.01 -7.01 10.44
N TYR A 239 -2.07 -6.66 11.18
CA TYR A 239 -3.28 -6.08 10.61
C TYR A 239 -4.00 -5.23 11.65
N THR A 240 -4.93 -4.40 11.18
CA THR A 240 -5.95 -3.79 12.04
C THR A 240 -7.36 -4.13 11.54
N ILE A 241 -8.34 -4.01 12.44
CA ILE A 241 -9.75 -4.23 12.13
C ILE A 241 -10.51 -2.95 12.43
N ILE A 242 -11.19 -2.42 11.41
CA ILE A 242 -12.01 -1.22 11.50
C ILE A 242 -13.46 -1.59 11.24
N GLU A 243 -14.36 -1.23 12.16
CA GLU A 243 -15.80 -1.42 11.98
C GLU A 243 -16.47 -0.10 11.60
N LYS A 244 -17.13 -0.06 10.43
CA LYS A 244 -17.76 1.15 9.90
C LYS A 244 -19.09 0.79 9.22
N LYS A 245 -20.19 1.44 9.62
CA LYS A 245 -21.53 1.28 9.00
C LYS A 245 -21.95 -0.20 8.79
N ASP A 246 -21.67 -1.05 9.79
CA ASP A 246 -21.98 -2.48 9.84
C ASP A 246 -21.11 -3.38 8.95
N VAL A 247 -20.01 -2.85 8.42
CA VAL A 247 -18.96 -3.58 7.71
C VAL A 247 -17.71 -3.64 8.57
N ARG A 248 -17.20 -4.85 8.82
CA ARG A 248 -15.96 -5.13 9.53
C ARG A 248 -14.84 -5.33 8.51
N VAL A 249 -13.86 -4.43 8.51
CA VAL A 249 -12.80 -4.35 7.51
C VAL A 249 -11.46 -4.74 8.16
N GLY A 250 -10.80 -5.75 7.62
CA GLY A 250 -9.41 -6.09 7.95
C GLY A 250 -8.44 -5.41 6.97
N ILE A 251 -7.39 -4.77 7.50
CA ILE A 251 -6.32 -4.15 6.71
C ILE A 251 -5.01 -4.83 7.08
N ILE A 252 -4.39 -5.55 6.15
CA ILE A 252 -3.08 -6.18 6.31
C ILE A 252 -2.02 -5.19 5.83
N GLY A 253 -1.00 -4.89 6.64
CA GLY A 253 0.10 -4.02 6.26
C GLY A 253 1.34 -4.82 5.85
N LEU A 254 1.96 -4.49 4.72
CA LEU A 254 3.14 -5.19 4.18
C LEU A 254 4.16 -4.20 3.61
N ILE A 255 5.42 -4.63 3.53
CA ILE A 255 6.49 -3.96 2.80
C ILE A 255 7.06 -4.89 1.72
N GLY A 256 7.50 -4.38 0.58
CA GLY A 256 8.11 -5.19 -0.47
C GLY A 256 9.32 -6.00 0.03
N SER A 257 9.35 -7.31 -0.25
CA SER A 257 10.39 -8.23 0.27
C SER A 257 11.81 -7.92 -0.20
N ARG A 258 11.96 -7.13 -1.28
CA ARG A 258 13.24 -6.74 -1.86
C ARG A 258 13.71 -5.34 -1.45
N LEU A 259 12.92 -4.62 -0.65
CA LEU A 259 13.22 -3.24 -0.29
C LEU A 259 14.34 -3.08 0.73
N THR A 260 14.88 -4.18 1.28
CA THR A 260 16.09 -4.09 2.12
C THR A 260 17.28 -3.47 1.38
N SER A 261 17.32 -3.56 0.04
CA SER A 261 18.39 -2.95 -0.77
C SER A 261 18.27 -1.44 -0.96
N SER A 262 17.13 -0.82 -0.63
CA SER A 262 16.92 0.63 -0.68
C SER A 262 17.06 1.31 0.68
N ILE A 263 17.49 0.57 1.71
CA ILE A 263 17.70 1.04 3.07
C ILE A 263 19.20 1.00 3.39
N LEU A 264 19.67 1.92 4.24
CA LEU A 264 21.02 1.83 4.79
C LEU A 264 21.21 0.47 5.47
N TYR A 265 22.23 -0.28 5.04
CA TYR A 265 22.44 -1.67 5.48
C TYR A 265 22.46 -1.80 7.02
N GLU A 266 23.11 -0.87 7.71
CA GLU A 266 23.22 -0.89 9.17
C GLU A 266 21.85 -0.80 9.88
N ASN A 267 20.87 -0.13 9.27
CA ASN A 267 19.54 0.05 9.83
C ASN A 267 18.61 -1.14 9.55
N VAL A 268 18.95 -2.02 8.58
CA VAL A 268 18.09 -3.14 8.16
C VAL A 268 18.71 -4.52 8.41
N LYS A 269 20.01 -4.62 8.72
CA LYS A 269 20.74 -5.90 8.87
C LYS A 269 20.11 -6.86 9.89
N ASP A 270 19.46 -6.33 10.93
CA ASP A 270 18.83 -7.11 12.00
C ASP A 270 17.40 -7.57 11.65
N TYR A 271 16.85 -7.13 10.50
CA TYR A 271 15.49 -7.43 10.07
C TYR A 271 15.46 -8.23 8.76
N GLU A 272 14.38 -8.96 8.55
CA GLU A 272 14.07 -9.69 7.31
C GLU A 272 12.66 -9.34 6.84
N PHE A 273 12.51 -9.08 5.53
CA PHE A 273 11.21 -8.90 4.91
C PHE A 273 10.80 -10.21 4.22
N ILE A 274 9.96 -10.99 4.88
CA ILE A 274 9.52 -12.29 4.38
C ILE A 274 8.45 -12.14 3.27
N ASP A 275 8.14 -13.23 2.57
CA ASP A 275 7.26 -13.23 1.41
C ASP A 275 5.87 -12.63 1.69
N CYS A 276 5.51 -11.61 0.91
CA CYS A 276 4.27 -10.86 1.09
C CYS A 276 3.01 -11.71 0.85
N VAL A 277 3.06 -12.65 -0.10
CA VAL A 277 1.89 -13.44 -0.52
C VAL A 277 1.57 -14.48 0.53
N ASP A 278 2.57 -15.20 1.05
CA ASP A 278 2.39 -16.18 2.11
C ASP A 278 1.88 -15.53 3.41
N VAL A 279 2.39 -14.34 3.73
CA VAL A 279 1.93 -13.57 4.89
C VAL A 279 0.51 -13.06 4.71
N ALA A 280 0.18 -12.48 3.55
CA ALA A 280 -1.17 -12.02 3.23
C ALA A 280 -2.17 -13.17 3.29
N LYS A 281 -1.84 -14.33 2.72
CA LYS A 281 -2.65 -15.54 2.77
C LYS A 281 -2.98 -15.97 4.20
N LYS A 282 -1.97 -16.01 5.07
CA LYS A 282 -2.14 -16.36 6.50
C LYS A 282 -3.14 -15.42 7.18
N TYR A 283 -2.93 -14.11 7.06
CA TYR A 283 -3.74 -13.13 7.79
C TYR A 283 -5.10 -12.89 7.16
N ALA A 284 -5.25 -13.00 5.83
CA ALA A 284 -6.54 -12.95 5.17
C ALA A 284 -7.46 -14.07 5.69
N LYS A 285 -6.92 -15.30 5.78
CA LYS A 285 -7.64 -16.44 6.37
C LYS A 285 -8.08 -16.19 7.80
N GLU A 286 -7.18 -15.69 8.65
CA GLU A 286 -7.52 -15.37 10.04
C GLU A 286 -8.61 -14.30 10.12
N LEU A 287 -8.48 -13.23 9.33
CA LEU A 287 -9.42 -12.12 9.28
C LEU A 287 -10.81 -12.58 8.86
N ARG A 288 -10.92 -13.41 7.81
CA ARG A 288 -12.19 -13.98 7.33
C ARG A 288 -12.80 -14.95 8.34
N THR A 289 -12.03 -15.94 8.80
CA THR A 289 -12.59 -17.10 9.54
C THR A 289 -12.71 -16.89 11.04
N THR A 290 -11.76 -16.17 11.64
CA THR A 290 -11.64 -16.05 13.10
C THR A 290 -12.09 -14.67 13.57
N LYS A 291 -11.81 -13.63 12.79
CA LYS A 291 -12.18 -12.26 13.12
C LYS A 291 -13.50 -11.81 12.47
N ASN A 292 -14.06 -12.61 11.57
CA ASN A 292 -15.31 -12.36 10.85
C ASN A 292 -15.30 -11.02 10.10
N CYS A 293 -14.19 -10.70 9.44
CA CYS A 293 -14.09 -9.53 8.58
C CYS A 293 -14.85 -9.77 7.27
N ASP A 294 -15.72 -8.82 6.95
CA ASP A 294 -16.53 -8.79 5.74
C ASP A 294 -15.75 -8.29 4.52
N VAL A 295 -14.73 -7.48 4.76
CA VAL A 295 -13.79 -6.99 3.74
C VAL A 295 -12.37 -7.21 4.23
N VAL A 296 -11.49 -7.68 3.36
CA VAL A 296 -10.05 -7.78 3.65
C VAL A 296 -9.28 -7.08 2.56
N VAL A 297 -8.45 -6.10 2.92
CA VAL A 297 -7.60 -5.37 1.98
C VAL A 297 -6.13 -5.51 2.36
N VAL A 298 -5.26 -5.45 1.36
CA VAL A 298 -3.81 -5.40 1.55
C VAL A 298 -3.34 -3.97 1.29
N ALA A 299 -2.67 -3.38 2.27
CA ALA A 299 -1.91 -2.16 2.11
C ALA A 299 -0.42 -2.51 2.14
N ILE A 300 0.21 -2.49 0.97
CA ILE A 300 1.59 -2.86 0.74
C ILE A 300 2.38 -1.63 0.31
N HIS A 301 3.49 -1.36 0.98
CA HIS A 301 4.46 -0.38 0.53
C HIS A 301 5.41 -1.03 -0.49
N ASP A 302 4.86 -1.31 -1.67
CA ASP A 302 5.53 -1.78 -2.88
C ASP A 302 4.54 -1.72 -4.06
N TYR A 303 5.06 -1.77 -5.28
CA TYR A 303 4.29 -2.16 -6.44
C TYR A 303 5.09 -3.16 -7.26
N ASP A 304 4.56 -4.38 -7.35
CA ASP A 304 5.07 -5.43 -8.22
C ASP A 304 3.88 -6.18 -8.85
N TYR A 305 3.84 -6.22 -10.18
CA TYR A 305 2.71 -6.79 -10.91
C TYR A 305 2.50 -8.28 -10.57
N GLU A 306 3.58 -9.05 -10.44
CA GLU A 306 3.51 -10.48 -10.15
C GLU A 306 2.98 -10.72 -8.73
N THR A 307 3.49 -9.98 -7.74
CA THR A 307 3.01 -10.02 -6.35
C THR A 307 1.53 -9.64 -6.29
N ASN A 308 1.12 -8.57 -6.97
CA ASN A 308 -0.27 -8.12 -7.03
C ASN A 308 -1.19 -9.17 -7.69
N TYR A 309 -0.72 -9.81 -8.76
CA TYR A 309 -1.42 -10.92 -9.39
C TYR A 309 -1.60 -12.09 -8.43
N GLN A 310 -0.53 -12.52 -7.75
CA GLN A 310 -0.55 -13.63 -6.81
C GLN A 310 -1.46 -13.38 -5.60
N LEU A 311 -1.45 -12.16 -5.05
CA LEU A 311 -2.37 -11.73 -4.00
C LEU A 311 -3.84 -11.83 -4.45
N ALA A 312 -4.15 -11.44 -5.70
CA ALA A 312 -5.50 -11.58 -6.25
C ALA A 312 -5.88 -13.05 -6.52
N GLN A 313 -4.91 -13.97 -6.68
CA GLN A 313 -5.18 -15.38 -6.90
C GLN A 313 -5.47 -16.18 -5.61
N LEU A 314 -5.43 -15.55 -4.42
CA LEU A 314 -5.89 -16.17 -3.18
C LEU A 314 -7.38 -16.53 -3.26
N GLU A 315 -7.78 -17.63 -2.61
CA GLU A 315 -9.08 -18.27 -2.82
C GLU A 315 -9.81 -18.61 -1.52
N ASN A 316 -11.13 -18.79 -1.60
CA ASN A 316 -11.99 -19.10 -0.46
C ASN A 316 -11.81 -18.07 0.68
N ASP A 317 -11.54 -18.55 1.89
CA ASP A 317 -11.32 -17.73 3.07
C ASP A 317 -10.03 -16.89 3.02
N GLU A 318 -9.19 -17.04 1.99
CA GLU A 318 -7.94 -16.28 1.82
C GLU A 318 -8.12 -15.06 0.90
N THR A 319 -9.32 -14.85 0.35
CA THR A 319 -9.60 -13.79 -0.62
C THR A 319 -9.48 -12.38 -0.03
N ILE A 320 -8.91 -11.48 -0.83
CA ILE A 320 -8.80 -10.04 -0.57
C ILE A 320 -9.67 -9.26 -1.57
N ASP A 321 -9.97 -8.00 -1.26
CA ASP A 321 -10.94 -7.17 -1.99
C ASP A 321 -10.33 -5.90 -2.61
N ALA A 322 -9.12 -5.51 -2.22
CA ALA A 322 -8.36 -4.40 -2.79
C ALA A 322 -6.87 -4.50 -2.43
N ILE A 323 -6.02 -3.92 -3.28
CA ILE A 323 -4.59 -3.75 -3.04
C ILE A 323 -4.24 -2.26 -3.12
N PHE A 324 -3.70 -1.74 -2.03
CA PHE A 324 -3.22 -0.37 -1.85
C PHE A 324 -1.70 -0.40 -1.89
N CYS A 325 -1.10 0.12 -2.95
CA CYS A 325 0.34 0.13 -3.23
C CYS A 325 1.00 1.45 -2.81
N GLY A 326 2.33 1.50 -2.87
CA GLY A 326 3.19 2.65 -2.58
C GLY A 326 4.58 2.43 -3.17
N HIS A 327 5.59 3.17 -2.70
CA HIS A 327 7.02 3.03 -3.00
C HIS A 327 7.48 3.53 -4.38
N THR A 328 6.67 3.36 -5.44
CA THR A 328 7.14 3.68 -6.80
C THR A 328 6.94 5.13 -7.21
N HIS A 329 6.15 5.89 -6.42
CA HIS A 329 5.74 7.27 -6.64
C HIS A 329 4.97 7.44 -7.96
N THR A 330 4.34 6.39 -8.47
CA THR A 330 3.62 6.44 -9.75
C THR A 330 2.15 6.73 -9.53
N TYR A 331 1.39 6.71 -10.62
CA TYR A 331 -0.06 6.81 -10.59
C TYR A 331 -0.56 5.48 -11.13
N GLU A 332 -0.99 4.59 -10.24
CA GLU A 332 -1.53 3.29 -10.63
C GLU A 332 -3.02 3.24 -10.37
N ASN A 333 -3.77 2.89 -11.40
CA ASN A 333 -5.22 2.70 -11.34
C ASN A 333 -5.59 1.47 -12.17
N GLU A 334 -5.20 0.32 -11.66
CA GLU A 334 -5.33 -0.95 -12.32
C GLU A 334 -6.31 -1.85 -11.58
N TYR A 335 -6.47 -3.07 -12.10
CA TYR A 335 -7.22 -4.11 -11.41
C TYR A 335 -6.55 -5.45 -11.64
N GLN A 336 -6.81 -6.36 -10.71
CA GLN A 336 -6.50 -7.78 -10.87
C GLN A 336 -7.80 -8.58 -10.79
N THR A 337 -7.88 -9.67 -11.54
CA THR A 337 -9.04 -10.56 -11.52
C THR A 337 -8.77 -11.71 -10.57
N ARG A 338 -9.61 -11.86 -9.55
CA ARG A 338 -9.60 -13.01 -8.64
C ARG A 338 -9.99 -14.28 -9.39
N LYS A 339 -9.67 -15.44 -8.80
CA LYS A 339 -10.05 -16.74 -9.38
C LYS A 339 -11.56 -16.95 -9.52
N ASP A 340 -12.36 -16.30 -8.69
CA ASP A 340 -13.84 -16.31 -8.76
C ASP A 340 -14.40 -15.37 -9.85
N GLY A 341 -13.54 -14.65 -10.57
CA GLY A 341 -13.89 -13.74 -11.65
C GLY A 341 -14.18 -12.30 -11.21
N VAL A 342 -14.09 -12.00 -9.91
CA VAL A 342 -14.28 -10.63 -9.39
C VAL A 342 -13.03 -9.79 -9.62
N ASN A 343 -13.19 -8.58 -10.15
CA ASN A 343 -12.10 -7.62 -10.28
C ASN A 343 -11.93 -6.83 -8.98
N ILE A 344 -10.69 -6.75 -8.49
CA ILE A 344 -10.30 -5.93 -7.34
C ILE A 344 -9.38 -4.78 -7.78
N PRO A 345 -9.50 -3.58 -7.20
CA PRO A 345 -8.64 -2.46 -7.56
C PRO A 345 -7.22 -2.67 -7.03
N VAL A 346 -6.24 -2.25 -7.84
CA VAL A 346 -4.83 -2.09 -7.45
C VAL A 346 -4.47 -0.63 -7.69
N VAL A 347 -4.17 0.10 -6.62
CA VAL A 347 -4.00 1.56 -6.70
C VAL A 347 -2.74 2.03 -6.00
N GLU A 348 -2.09 3.01 -6.60
CA GLU A 348 -1.02 3.80 -5.98
C GLU A 348 -1.29 5.28 -6.32
N ASN A 349 -1.11 6.18 -5.35
CA ASN A 349 -1.12 7.61 -5.62
C ASN A 349 0.31 8.17 -5.73
N ARG A 350 0.44 9.32 -6.36
CA ARG A 350 1.73 10.03 -6.46
C ARG A 350 2.24 10.41 -5.07
N ASP A 351 3.52 10.72 -5.00
CA ASP A 351 4.22 11.15 -3.79
C ASP A 351 3.90 12.60 -3.37
N LYS A 352 4.33 12.96 -2.16
CA LYS A 352 4.36 14.34 -1.62
C LYS A 352 3.01 15.04 -1.61
N ASN A 353 1.95 14.31 -1.25
CA ASN A 353 0.56 14.78 -1.25
C ASN A 353 0.09 15.36 -2.60
N GLN A 354 0.77 15.09 -3.72
CA GLN A 354 0.33 15.59 -5.03
C GLN A 354 -1.01 14.98 -5.43
N THR A 355 -1.22 13.72 -5.05
CA THR A 355 -2.52 13.09 -5.12
C THR A 355 -2.84 12.30 -3.86
N ALA A 356 -4.13 12.09 -3.61
CA ALA A 356 -4.66 11.10 -2.69
C ALA A 356 -5.70 10.27 -3.43
N VAL A 357 -5.87 9.00 -3.08
CA VAL A 357 -6.80 8.10 -3.78
C VAL A 357 -7.89 7.60 -2.84
N SER A 358 -9.14 7.66 -3.28
CA SER A 358 -10.24 6.98 -2.62
C SER A 358 -10.68 5.75 -3.38
N VAL A 359 -11.02 4.69 -2.65
CA VAL A 359 -11.63 3.48 -3.19
C VAL A 359 -12.95 3.24 -2.47
N LEU A 360 -14.05 3.16 -3.22
CA LEU A 360 -15.34 2.69 -2.73
C LEU A 360 -15.51 1.23 -3.18
N LEU A 361 -15.76 0.34 -2.23
CA LEU A 361 -16.17 -1.04 -2.46
C LEU A 361 -17.67 -1.16 -2.20
N GLU A 362 -18.44 -1.53 -3.21
CA GLU A 362 -19.87 -1.85 -3.12
C GLU A 362 -20.01 -3.36 -2.92
N LEU A 363 -20.71 -3.76 -1.86
CA LEU A 363 -20.92 -5.15 -1.47
C LEU A 363 -22.40 -5.54 -1.60
N ASN A 364 -22.67 -6.78 -2.00
CA ASN A 364 -24.02 -7.35 -1.96
C ASN A 364 -24.46 -7.60 -0.49
N VAL A 365 -25.62 -8.19 -0.29
CA VAL A 365 -26.14 -8.46 1.07
C VAL A 365 -25.41 -9.58 1.82
N ARG A 366 -24.64 -10.43 1.12
CA ARG A 366 -23.66 -11.37 1.72
C ARG A 366 -22.35 -10.70 2.09
N LYS A 367 -22.21 -9.43 1.72
CA LYS A 367 -21.00 -8.63 1.83
C LYS A 367 -19.88 -9.11 0.91
N ASP A 368 -20.23 -9.82 -0.17
CA ASP A 368 -19.29 -10.07 -1.26
C ASP A 368 -19.11 -8.81 -2.10
N LEU A 369 -17.88 -8.55 -2.53
CA LEU A 369 -17.57 -7.47 -3.46
C LEU A 369 -18.26 -7.69 -4.81
N VAL A 370 -19.06 -6.71 -5.23
CA VAL A 370 -19.72 -6.72 -6.54
C VAL A 370 -19.20 -5.64 -7.49
N LYS A 371 -18.74 -4.52 -6.94
CA LYS A 371 -18.30 -3.37 -7.73
C LYS A 371 -17.38 -2.49 -6.91
N TYR A 372 -16.49 -1.77 -7.59
CA TYR A 372 -15.68 -0.73 -6.96
C TYR A 372 -15.65 0.54 -7.80
N ASN A 373 -15.28 1.65 -7.16
CA ASN A 373 -15.00 2.92 -7.81
C ASN A 373 -13.73 3.54 -7.21
N VAL A 374 -12.86 4.07 -8.07
CA VAL A 374 -11.61 4.73 -7.69
C VAL A 374 -11.67 6.19 -8.11
N ASN A 375 -11.32 7.10 -7.20
CA ASN A 375 -11.17 8.53 -7.50
C ASN A 375 -9.85 9.05 -6.96
N PHE A 376 -9.16 9.84 -7.78
CA PHE A 376 -7.96 10.56 -7.38
C PHE A 376 -8.28 12.03 -7.16
N TYR A 377 -7.71 12.58 -6.11
CA TYR A 377 -7.84 13.97 -5.73
C TYR A 377 -6.47 14.61 -5.80
N ASN A 378 -6.41 15.88 -6.22
CA ASN A 378 -5.22 16.70 -6.09
C ASN A 378 -5.45 17.67 -4.92
N PRO A 379 -4.80 17.46 -3.76
CA PRO A 379 -4.90 18.36 -2.61
C PRO A 379 -4.62 19.83 -2.92
N ALA A 380 -3.80 20.16 -3.94
CA ALA A 380 -3.56 21.55 -4.37
C ALA A 380 -4.86 22.33 -4.70
N ASN A 381 -5.95 21.63 -5.06
CA ASN A 381 -7.23 22.23 -5.39
C ASN A 381 -8.06 22.64 -4.15
N PHE A 382 -7.61 22.33 -2.94
CA PHE A 382 -8.32 22.59 -1.70
C PHE A 382 -7.68 23.75 -0.95
N ASN A 383 -8.49 24.51 -0.20
CA ASN A 383 -7.98 25.59 0.65
C ASN A 383 -7.17 25.02 1.84
N LEU A 384 -6.39 25.87 2.50
CA LEU A 384 -5.70 25.50 3.74
C LEU A 384 -6.71 25.29 4.87
N ASP A 385 -6.61 24.18 5.59
CA ASP A 385 -7.48 23.89 6.72
C ASP A 385 -7.11 24.69 7.98
N PRO A 386 -8.02 25.50 8.55
CA PRO A 386 -7.70 26.36 9.69
C PRO A 386 -7.33 25.63 10.99
N ASP A 387 -7.75 24.38 11.18
CA ASP A 387 -7.35 23.61 12.37
C ASP A 387 -5.94 23.04 12.18
N MET A 388 -5.63 22.53 10.99
CA MET A 388 -4.28 22.12 10.65
C MET A 388 -3.30 23.32 10.64
N THR A 389 -3.74 24.52 10.27
CA THR A 389 -2.93 25.74 10.43
C THR A 389 -2.51 25.97 11.89
N LYS A 390 -3.32 25.57 12.87
CA LYS A 390 -2.94 25.69 14.29
C LYS A 390 -1.83 24.70 14.63
N VAL A 391 -1.88 23.48 14.10
CA VAL A 391 -0.82 22.47 14.23
C VAL A 391 0.49 22.99 13.65
N LEU A 392 0.49 23.52 12.41
CA LEU A 392 1.71 24.06 11.78
C LEU A 392 2.35 25.19 12.61
N LYS A 393 1.56 26.02 13.29
CA LYS A 393 2.08 27.12 14.12
C LYS A 393 2.92 26.64 15.30
N GLU A 394 2.71 25.42 15.79
CA GLU A 394 3.53 24.83 16.85
C GLU A 394 4.97 24.59 16.37
N TYR A 395 5.15 24.43 15.06
CA TYR A 395 6.43 24.19 14.41
C TYR A 395 6.99 25.43 13.70
N GLN A 396 6.41 26.62 13.90
CA GLN A 396 6.73 27.83 13.10
C GLN A 396 8.22 28.18 13.11
N SER A 397 8.91 28.05 14.25
CA SER A 397 10.34 28.35 14.33
C SER A 397 11.20 27.45 13.43
N TYR A 398 10.83 26.18 13.29
CA TYR A 398 11.49 25.24 12.38
C TYR A 398 11.12 25.53 10.92
N ILE A 399 9.88 25.90 10.64
CA ILE A 399 9.44 26.34 9.31
C ILE A 399 10.25 27.57 8.87
N ASP A 400 10.44 28.53 9.76
CA ASP A 400 11.20 29.75 9.48
C ASP A 400 12.66 29.46 9.17
N GLU A 401 13.30 28.55 9.93
CA GLU A 401 14.69 28.11 9.63
C GLU A 401 14.77 27.38 8.28
N GLY A 402 13.78 26.52 7.97
CA GLY A 402 13.72 25.85 6.68
C GLY A 402 13.62 26.83 5.51
N ASN A 403 13.01 28.01 5.72
CA ASN A 403 12.87 29.07 4.73
C ASN A 403 14.05 30.04 4.69
N ARG A 404 15.07 29.86 5.56
CA ARG A 404 16.27 30.70 5.54
C ARG A 404 16.94 30.61 4.19
N SER A 405 17.21 31.78 3.60
CA SER A 405 17.92 31.91 2.33
C SER A 405 19.40 31.53 2.51
N LEU A 406 19.88 30.66 1.61
CA LEU A 406 21.28 30.30 1.42
C LEU A 406 21.92 31.04 0.25
N GLY A 407 21.17 31.86 -0.49
CA GLY A 407 21.67 32.60 -1.65
C GLY A 407 20.72 32.60 -2.85
N ILE A 408 21.24 33.06 -4.00
CA ILE A 408 20.50 33.14 -5.26
C ILE A 408 21.16 32.25 -6.32
N ALA A 409 20.43 31.25 -6.81
CA ALA A 409 20.79 30.51 -8.01
C ALA A 409 20.51 31.36 -9.25
N SER A 410 21.55 31.70 -10.03
CA SER A 410 21.41 32.49 -11.26
C SER A 410 20.75 31.74 -12.42
N SER A 411 20.60 30.42 -12.29
CA SER A 411 20.03 29.53 -13.30
C SER A 411 19.51 28.26 -12.63
N TYR A 412 18.62 27.54 -13.31
CA TYR A 412 18.14 26.22 -12.92
C TYR A 412 19.32 25.25 -12.63
N LEU A 413 19.25 24.55 -11.50
CA LEU A 413 20.23 23.56 -11.06
C LEU A 413 19.60 22.17 -11.16
N ASP A 414 20.06 21.39 -12.15
CA ASP A 414 19.64 20.01 -12.33
C ASP A 414 20.35 19.06 -11.34
N LYS A 415 19.88 17.80 -11.29
CA LYS A 415 20.45 16.78 -10.40
C LYS A 415 21.95 16.57 -10.62
N ASN A 416 22.41 16.64 -11.88
CA ASN A 416 23.83 16.45 -12.18
C ASN A 416 24.67 17.61 -11.64
N THR A 417 24.20 18.85 -11.77
CA THR A 417 24.88 20.03 -11.22
C THR A 417 24.95 19.95 -9.70
N LEU A 418 23.83 19.62 -9.06
CA LEU A 418 23.75 19.49 -7.60
C LEU A 418 24.61 18.33 -7.07
N GLY A 419 24.60 17.18 -7.74
CA GLY A 419 25.45 16.04 -7.40
C GLY A 419 26.95 16.32 -7.58
N ASN A 420 27.32 17.14 -8.57
CA ASN A 420 28.71 17.60 -8.71
C ASN A 420 29.09 18.59 -7.61
N ILE A 421 28.20 19.52 -7.25
CA ILE A 421 28.45 20.47 -6.15
C ILE A 421 28.67 19.72 -4.84
N SER A 422 27.88 18.68 -4.55
CA SER A 422 28.00 17.94 -3.29
C SER A 422 29.32 17.18 -3.18
N VAL A 423 29.78 16.50 -4.24
CA VAL A 423 31.10 15.82 -4.20
C VAL A 423 32.26 16.81 -4.15
N GLU A 424 32.15 18.01 -4.75
CA GLU A 424 33.16 19.06 -4.57
C GLU A 424 33.18 19.58 -3.12
N ALA A 425 32.00 19.85 -2.54
CA ALA A 425 31.87 20.26 -1.14
C ALA A 425 32.49 19.24 -0.18
N MET A 426 32.17 17.95 -0.34
CA MET A 426 32.76 16.86 0.46
C MET A 426 34.29 16.83 0.33
N ARG A 427 34.80 16.85 -0.91
CA ARG A 427 36.24 16.79 -1.18
C ARG A 427 36.97 17.98 -0.54
N ASP A 428 36.47 19.19 -0.74
CA ASP A 428 37.15 20.41 -0.31
C ASP A 428 37.11 20.57 1.21
N SER A 429 35.99 20.21 1.85
CA SER A 429 35.83 20.27 3.31
C SER A 429 36.78 19.32 4.03
N PHE A 430 36.94 18.09 3.52
CA PHE A 430 37.81 17.07 4.13
C PHE A 430 39.22 16.98 3.51
N LYS A 431 39.51 17.76 2.47
CA LYS A 431 40.79 17.79 1.75
C LYS A 431 41.22 16.41 1.23
N THR A 432 40.26 15.64 0.72
CA THR A 432 40.49 14.32 0.14
C THR A 432 40.94 14.42 -1.32
N ASP A 433 41.47 13.32 -1.88
CA ASP A 433 41.80 13.26 -3.31
C ASP A 433 40.51 13.29 -4.15
N PHE A 434 39.50 12.52 -3.73
CA PHE A 434 38.19 12.42 -4.38
C PHE A 434 37.06 12.34 -3.35
N ALA A 435 35.83 12.43 -3.85
CA ALA A 435 34.60 12.22 -3.13
C ALA A 435 33.56 11.54 -4.02
N ILE A 436 32.69 10.73 -3.41
CA ILE A 436 31.76 9.85 -4.11
C ILE A 436 30.37 9.94 -3.46
N LEU A 437 29.36 10.12 -4.31
CA LEU A 437 27.94 10.10 -3.97
C LEU A 437 27.21 9.25 -5.02
N ASN A 438 26.22 8.45 -4.65
CA ASN A 438 25.38 7.77 -5.64
C ASN A 438 24.37 8.74 -6.29
N THR A 439 24.03 8.51 -7.56
CA THR A 439 23.06 9.37 -8.27
C THR A 439 21.66 9.34 -7.65
N GLY A 440 21.29 8.20 -7.03
CA GLY A 440 20.04 8.05 -6.28
C GLY A 440 19.91 8.93 -5.04
N GLY A 441 21.03 9.42 -4.49
CA GLY A 441 21.04 10.35 -3.36
C GLY A 441 20.59 11.78 -3.70
N VAL A 442 20.43 12.10 -4.99
CA VAL A 442 19.99 13.41 -5.48
C VAL A 442 18.55 13.33 -5.97
N ARG A 443 17.62 13.83 -5.17
CA ARG A 443 16.18 13.56 -5.32
C ARG A 443 15.42 14.66 -6.05
N ALA A 444 15.85 15.92 -5.94
CA ALA A 444 15.18 17.07 -6.55
C ALA A 444 16.13 17.93 -7.40
N TYR A 445 15.54 18.93 -8.06
CA TYR A 445 16.22 20.02 -8.74
C TYR A 445 15.92 21.33 -7.99
N ILE A 446 16.70 22.38 -8.25
CA ILE A 446 16.46 23.72 -7.69
C ILE A 446 16.24 24.69 -8.86
N SER A 447 15.13 25.43 -8.84
CA SER A 447 14.86 26.49 -9.82
C SER A 447 15.80 27.69 -9.63
N ASP A 448 15.92 28.54 -10.65
CA ASP A 448 16.61 29.82 -10.48
C ASP A 448 15.87 30.71 -9.47
N GLY A 449 16.62 31.56 -8.77
CA GLY A 449 16.09 32.42 -7.71
C GLY A 449 16.62 32.05 -6.32
N ASN A 450 15.83 32.37 -5.29
CA ASN A 450 16.21 32.17 -3.90
C ASN A 450 16.33 30.67 -3.57
N VAL A 451 17.50 30.26 -3.07
CA VAL A 451 17.75 28.91 -2.56
C VAL A 451 17.61 28.94 -1.06
N THR A 452 16.88 27.99 -0.50
CA THR A 452 16.63 27.86 0.94
C THR A 452 17.27 26.60 1.52
N VAL A 453 17.34 26.53 2.85
CA VAL A 453 17.70 25.29 3.57
C VAL A 453 16.78 24.14 3.15
N SER A 454 15.48 24.38 3.03
CA SER A 454 14.51 23.36 2.61
C SER A 454 14.76 22.84 1.19
N ASP A 455 15.23 23.68 0.28
CA ASP A 455 15.58 23.23 -1.07
C ASP A 455 16.73 22.23 -1.03
N VAL A 456 17.75 22.45 -0.20
CA VAL A 456 18.87 21.51 -0.06
C VAL A 456 18.42 20.19 0.59
N TYR A 457 17.50 20.25 1.56
CA TYR A 457 16.87 19.04 2.11
C TYR A 457 16.04 18.27 1.08
N ASN A 458 15.27 18.96 0.24
CA ASN A 458 14.53 18.31 -0.85
C ASN A 458 15.46 17.63 -1.87
N VAL A 459 16.66 18.17 -2.08
CA VAL A 459 17.68 17.60 -2.97
C VAL A 459 18.38 16.40 -2.33
N PHE A 460 18.81 16.50 -1.07
CA PHE A 460 19.55 15.47 -0.34
C PHE A 460 18.82 15.05 0.94
N PRO A 461 17.67 14.37 0.84
CA PRO A 461 16.78 14.16 1.98
C PRO A 461 17.30 13.10 2.97
N PHE A 462 18.28 12.29 2.59
CA PHE A 462 18.82 11.22 3.43
C PHE A 462 19.89 11.75 4.38
N ASN A 463 19.93 11.22 5.60
CA ASN A 463 20.96 11.54 6.61
C ASN A 463 22.24 10.74 6.40
N ASN A 464 22.70 10.66 5.15
CA ASN A 464 23.92 9.94 4.81
C ASN A 464 25.14 10.64 5.43
N GLU A 465 25.91 9.89 6.21
CA GLU A 465 27.14 10.36 6.84
C GLU A 465 28.32 10.26 5.86
N VAL A 466 29.31 11.15 6.01
CA VAL A 466 30.53 11.14 5.22
C VAL A 466 31.58 10.26 5.89
N TYR A 467 32.03 9.22 5.21
CA TYR A 467 33.16 8.38 5.62
C TYR A 467 34.41 8.76 4.84
N LEU A 468 35.55 8.81 5.53
CA LEU A 468 36.87 9.02 4.92
C LEU A 468 37.58 7.68 4.77
N VAL A 469 37.90 7.32 3.52
CA VAL A 469 38.35 5.98 3.16
C VAL A 469 39.72 6.02 2.50
N GLU A 470 40.63 5.14 2.93
CA GLU A 470 41.94 4.94 2.29
C GLU A 470 41.88 3.76 1.29
N ILE A 471 41.63 4.03 0.01
CA ILE A 471 41.43 2.99 -1.01
C ILE A 471 42.61 2.88 -1.98
N LYS A 472 42.97 1.63 -2.35
CA LYS A 472 43.99 1.37 -3.37
C LYS A 472 43.47 1.75 -4.76
N GLY A 473 44.31 2.33 -5.60
CA GLY A 473 43.92 2.77 -6.95
C GLY A 473 43.32 1.67 -7.81
N SER A 474 43.77 0.42 -7.66
CA SER A 474 43.16 -0.74 -8.33
C SER A 474 41.70 -0.96 -7.94
N ASP A 475 41.38 -0.80 -6.66
CA ASP A 475 40.04 -1.05 -6.12
C ASP A 475 39.13 0.14 -6.42
N LEU A 476 39.65 1.38 -6.38
CA LEU A 476 38.95 2.58 -6.83
C LEU A 476 38.56 2.48 -8.30
N LEU A 477 39.46 2.01 -9.18
CA LEU A 477 39.16 1.78 -10.59
C LEU A 477 38.13 0.66 -10.77
N GLY A 478 38.28 -0.45 -10.05
CA GLY A 478 37.32 -1.56 -10.07
C GLY A 478 35.92 -1.10 -9.68
N PHE A 479 35.81 -0.36 -8.57
CA PHE A 479 34.57 0.27 -8.14
C PHE A 479 34.01 1.22 -9.19
N TYR A 480 34.81 2.15 -9.70
CA TYR A 480 34.37 3.14 -10.70
C TYR A 480 33.78 2.48 -11.95
N TYR A 481 34.43 1.45 -12.50
CA TYR A 481 33.92 0.73 -13.67
C TYR A 481 32.70 -0.15 -13.37
N ASN A 482 32.53 -0.58 -12.13
CA ASN A 482 31.38 -1.38 -11.71
C ASN A 482 30.16 -0.52 -11.38
N ALA A 483 30.38 0.65 -10.78
CA ALA A 483 29.35 1.61 -10.43
C ALA A 483 28.80 2.36 -11.65
N ASP A 484 29.59 2.48 -12.72
CA ASP A 484 29.18 3.07 -14.01
C ASP A 484 28.51 4.45 -13.83
N TYR A 485 27.31 4.66 -14.39
CA TYR A 485 26.56 5.93 -14.30
C TYR A 485 25.84 6.14 -12.95
N TYR A 486 26.02 5.26 -11.96
CA TYR A 486 25.32 5.35 -10.67
C TYR A 486 26.04 6.20 -9.62
N ILE A 487 27.15 6.86 -9.97
CA ILE A 487 27.90 7.71 -9.06
C ILE A 487 28.21 9.10 -9.64
N TYR A 488 28.22 10.08 -8.74
CA TYR A 488 28.97 11.31 -8.89
C TYR A 488 30.37 11.11 -8.30
N ILE A 489 31.36 11.59 -9.03
CA ILE A 489 32.75 11.73 -8.57
C ILE A 489 33.25 13.09 -9.04
N ASN A 490 34.19 13.69 -8.30
CA ASN A 490 34.70 15.03 -8.59
C ASN A 490 35.04 15.23 -10.07
N LYS A 491 34.78 16.44 -10.58
CA LYS A 491 34.89 16.77 -12.02
C LYS A 491 36.28 16.51 -12.61
N ASN A 492 37.32 16.60 -11.79
CA ASN A 492 38.72 16.40 -12.19
C ASN A 492 39.15 14.92 -12.15
N PHE A 493 38.26 13.98 -11.80
CA PHE A 493 38.59 12.57 -11.80
C PHE A 493 38.83 12.09 -13.24
N ASN A 494 40.01 11.51 -13.48
CA ASN A 494 40.37 10.87 -14.72
C ASN A 494 40.88 9.46 -14.43
N ALA A 495 40.09 8.43 -14.79
CA ALA A 495 40.44 7.03 -14.56
C ALA A 495 41.80 6.64 -15.18
N SER A 496 42.20 7.26 -16.29
CA SER A 496 43.49 6.98 -16.94
C SER A 496 44.72 7.50 -16.17
N GLU A 497 44.51 8.40 -15.20
CA GLU A 497 45.56 8.98 -14.36
C GLU A 497 45.67 8.29 -12.99
N ILE A 498 44.78 7.33 -12.69
CA ILE A 498 44.82 6.58 -11.44
C ILE A 498 45.94 5.54 -11.48
N ILE A 499 46.84 5.61 -10.49
CA ILE A 499 47.96 4.69 -10.34
C ILE A 499 47.50 3.50 -9.48
N SER A 500 47.48 2.30 -10.06
CA SER A 500 46.90 1.11 -9.41
C SER A 500 47.46 0.80 -8.02
N ASP A 501 48.76 1.02 -7.79
CA ASP A 501 49.42 0.73 -6.51
C ASP A 501 49.49 1.91 -5.54
N LYS A 502 48.94 3.09 -5.91
CA LYS A 502 48.84 4.24 -5.02
C LYS A 502 47.57 4.15 -4.18
N THR A 503 47.63 4.56 -2.92
CA THR A 503 46.45 4.78 -2.07
C THR A 503 45.93 6.20 -2.24
N TYR A 504 44.60 6.34 -2.27
CA TYR A 504 43.89 7.61 -2.37
C TYR A 504 42.97 7.77 -1.17
N ASN A 505 42.85 9.00 -0.67
CA ASN A 505 41.88 9.36 0.34
C ASN A 505 40.59 9.78 -0.34
N VAL A 506 39.47 9.16 0.02
CA VAL A 506 38.17 9.38 -0.62
C VAL A 506 37.11 9.68 0.43
N ALA A 507 36.38 10.78 0.27
CA ALA A 507 35.18 11.06 1.06
C ALA A 507 33.98 10.39 0.38
N ILE A 508 33.35 9.41 1.01
CA ILE A 508 32.24 8.64 0.43
C ILE A 508 31.09 8.62 1.42
N ILE A 509 29.86 8.63 0.94
CA ILE A 509 28.74 8.44 1.86
C ILE A 509 28.65 7.00 2.36
N ASP A 510 28.27 6.85 3.62
CA ASP A 510 27.97 5.59 4.31
C ASP A 510 27.15 4.61 3.44
N TYR A 511 26.05 5.05 2.83
CA TYR A 511 25.17 4.22 2.01
C TYR A 511 25.91 3.48 0.88
N VAL A 512 26.86 4.16 0.22
CA VAL A 512 27.66 3.54 -0.85
C VAL A 512 28.74 2.64 -0.25
N PHE A 513 29.37 3.09 0.84
CA PHE A 513 30.45 2.35 1.49
C PHE A 513 29.99 1.01 2.09
N THR A 514 28.86 1.00 2.79
CA THR A 514 28.31 -0.19 3.47
C THR A 514 27.47 -1.08 2.54
N SER A 515 27.29 -0.67 1.28
CA SER A 515 26.49 -1.42 0.32
C SER A 515 27.04 -2.83 0.08
N MET A 516 26.17 -3.83 0.19
CA MET A 516 26.52 -5.22 -0.11
C MET A 516 26.99 -5.41 -1.56
N TYR A 517 26.57 -4.54 -2.49
CA TYR A 517 26.98 -4.57 -3.89
C TYR A 517 28.47 -4.22 -4.08
N TYR A 518 29.04 -3.42 -3.19
CA TYR A 518 30.41 -2.92 -3.31
C TYR A 518 31.36 -3.51 -2.25
N GLN A 519 30.93 -4.58 -1.56
CA GLN A 519 31.70 -5.22 -0.50
C GLN A 519 33.07 -5.74 -0.96
N SER A 520 33.20 -6.15 -2.24
CA SER A 520 34.48 -6.56 -2.81
C SER A 520 35.53 -5.44 -2.86
N TYR A 521 35.09 -4.18 -2.87
CA TYR A 521 35.96 -3.01 -2.93
C TYR A 521 36.15 -2.37 -1.56
N PHE A 522 35.10 -2.30 -0.74
CA PHE A 522 35.11 -1.56 0.54
C PHE A 522 35.17 -2.43 1.80
N GLY A 523 34.82 -3.72 1.73
CA GLY A 523 34.55 -4.55 2.91
C GLY A 523 35.71 -4.76 3.89
N ASN A 524 36.95 -4.48 3.50
CA ASN A 524 38.12 -4.54 4.38
C ASN A 524 38.93 -3.22 4.38
N VAL A 525 38.37 -2.15 3.82
CA VAL A 525 39.08 -0.88 3.70
C VAL A 525 38.98 -0.12 5.02
N LYS A 526 40.09 0.50 5.43
CA LYS A 526 40.10 1.36 6.61
C LYS A 526 39.31 2.63 6.31
N TYR A 527 38.46 3.00 7.25
CA TYR A 527 37.69 4.22 7.16
C TYR A 527 37.64 4.94 8.52
N VAL A 528 37.33 6.23 8.45
CA VAL A 528 36.99 7.08 9.59
C VAL A 528 35.58 7.60 9.35
N ASP A 529 34.68 7.31 10.28
CA ASP A 529 33.39 7.99 10.36
C ASP A 529 33.60 9.43 10.85
N THR A 530 33.00 10.40 10.17
CA THR A 530 33.16 11.81 10.52
C THR A 530 32.05 12.33 11.42
N ASP A 531 30.96 11.57 11.59
CA ASP A 531 29.70 12.02 12.19
C ASP A 531 29.08 13.24 11.46
N VAL A 532 29.55 13.56 10.23
CA VAL A 532 29.06 14.69 9.45
C VAL A 532 28.05 14.22 8.41
N ILE A 533 26.84 14.74 8.48
CA ILE A 533 25.81 14.53 7.47
C ILE A 533 26.20 15.30 6.20
N MET A 534 26.26 14.58 5.07
CA MET A 534 26.69 15.13 3.77
C MET A 534 25.88 16.37 3.36
N ARG A 535 24.56 16.34 3.55
CA ARG A 535 23.67 17.46 3.24
C ARG A 535 24.03 18.71 4.04
N ASP A 536 24.27 18.59 5.34
CA ASP A 536 24.53 19.75 6.21
C ASP A 536 25.88 20.37 5.86
N LEU A 537 26.85 19.54 5.46
CA LEU A 537 28.11 19.99 4.87
C LEU A 537 27.92 20.74 3.54
N VAL A 538 26.96 20.33 2.69
CA VAL A 538 26.61 21.09 1.48
C VAL A 538 26.01 22.45 1.83
N ILE A 539 25.16 22.53 2.86
CA ILE A 539 24.60 23.80 3.35
C ILE A 539 25.72 24.72 3.83
N GLU A 540 26.63 24.22 4.67
CA GLU A 540 27.78 25.00 5.17
C GLU A 540 28.69 25.45 4.02
N TYR A 541 28.93 24.57 3.04
CA TYR A 541 29.73 24.89 1.88
C TYR A 541 29.11 26.03 1.05
N ILE A 542 27.80 26.03 0.85
CA ILE A 542 27.09 27.12 0.16
C ILE A 542 27.15 28.42 0.98
N ASP A 543 26.91 28.36 2.29
CA ASP A 543 26.99 29.51 3.20
C ASP A 543 28.37 30.19 3.16
N ASN A 544 29.44 29.41 2.99
CA ASN A 544 30.83 29.92 2.92
C ASN A 544 31.23 30.50 1.54
N LEU A 545 30.41 30.32 0.49
CA LEU A 545 30.68 30.87 -0.85
C LEU A 545 30.19 32.32 -1.01
N ILE A 546 29.38 32.82 -0.06
CA ILE A 546 28.76 34.14 -0.05
C ILE A 546 29.49 35.05 0.95
#